data_AF-A0A1V5FWZ3-F1
#
_entry.id   AF-A0A1V5FWZ3-F1
#
_cell.length_a   1.000
_cell.length_b   1.000
_cell.length_c   1.000
_cell.angle_alpha   90.00
_cell.angle_beta   90.00
_cell.angle_gamma   90.00
#
_symmetry.space_group_name_H-M   'P 1'
#
loop_
_entity.id
_entity.type
_entity.pdbx_description
1 polymer ?
#
loop_
_entity_poly.entity_id
_entity_poly.type
_entity_poly.pdbx_seq_one_letter_code
_entity_poly.pdbx_strand_id
1 'polypeptide(L)'
;MPPANQAAANAALLEIEIEAARRCELMPNAAETLGILRGAGLKMALLTRNAPEAKAIAMAKYPCLRFDLAWSREMGPLKPEPDGVLRACAALEIDPALTVCVGDYRYDLEAARAAGAISVWLGRPDRPDFSEMADFTIRDLAELPRLLGLNGDRPAPGEIRRSHS
;
A
#
# COMPACT_ATOMS: atom_id res chain seq x y z
N MET A 1 6.55 -26.01 15.03
CA MET A 1 5.73 -26.95 14.22
C MET A 1 6.68 -27.85 13.43
N PRO A 2 6.37 -29.14 13.21
CA PRO A 2 7.19 -30.02 12.37
C PRO A 2 7.28 -29.51 10.92
N PRO A 3 8.41 -29.74 10.20
CA PRO A 3 8.61 -29.23 8.84
C PRO A 3 7.53 -29.63 7.82
N ALA A 4 7.01 -30.86 7.92
CA ALA A 4 5.94 -31.35 7.04
C ALA A 4 4.62 -30.57 7.20
N ASN A 5 4.32 -30.11 8.42
CA ASN A 5 3.12 -29.30 8.69
C ASN A 5 3.27 -27.87 8.15
N GLN A 6 4.51 -27.36 8.07
CA GLN A 6 4.79 -26.04 7.55
C GLN A 6 4.68 -25.98 6.02
N ALA A 7 5.19 -27.00 5.32
CA ALA A 7 5.05 -27.10 3.87
C ALA A 7 3.57 -27.20 3.45
N ALA A 8 2.79 -28.04 4.13
CA ALA A 8 1.36 -28.18 3.88
C ALA A 8 0.59 -26.88 4.17
N ALA A 9 0.90 -26.20 5.28
CA ALA A 9 0.28 -24.92 5.62
C ALA A 9 0.60 -23.83 4.58
N ASN A 10 1.84 -23.76 4.11
CA ASN A 10 2.25 -22.81 3.07
C ASN A 10 1.55 -23.09 1.74
N ALA A 11 1.40 -24.35 1.35
CA ALA A 11 0.68 -24.72 0.13
C ALA A 11 -0.81 -24.33 0.20
N ALA A 12 -1.48 -24.63 1.31
CA ALA A 12 -2.88 -24.25 1.51
C ALA A 12 -3.08 -22.73 1.49
N LEU A 13 -2.16 -21.99 2.13
CA LEU A 13 -2.19 -20.51 2.11
C LEU A 13 -1.98 -19.96 0.69
N LEU A 14 -1.05 -20.54 -0.07
CA LEU A 14 -0.81 -20.15 -1.46
C LEU A 14 -2.05 -20.35 -2.34
N GLU A 15 -2.75 -21.48 -2.19
CA GLU A 15 -3.99 -21.74 -2.93
C GLU A 15 -5.06 -20.68 -2.63
N ILE A 16 -5.27 -20.35 -1.35
CA ILE A 16 -6.20 -19.30 -0.92
C ILE A 16 -5.83 -17.95 -1.55
N GLU A 17 -4.54 -17.60 -1.56
CA GLU A 17 -4.07 -16.33 -2.14
C GLU A 17 -4.23 -16.27 -3.65
N ILE A 18 -3.97 -17.38 -4.35
CA ILE A 18 -4.18 -17.48 -5.78
C ILE A 18 -5.67 -17.32 -6.12
N GLU A 19 -6.56 -17.97 -5.36
CA GLU A 19 -8.00 -17.80 -5.55
C GLU A 19 -8.46 -16.36 -5.27
N ALA A 20 -7.96 -15.76 -4.19
CA ALA A 20 -8.23 -14.36 -3.87
C ALA A 20 -7.74 -13.42 -4.98
N ALA A 21 -6.55 -13.65 -5.53
CA ALA A 21 -6.00 -12.86 -6.64
C ALA A 21 -6.82 -13.03 -7.94
N ARG A 22 -7.38 -14.21 -8.20
CA ARG A 22 -8.27 -14.42 -9.35
C ARG A 22 -9.60 -13.66 -9.19
N ARG A 23 -10.12 -13.60 -7.96
CA ARG A 23 -11.40 -12.96 -7.63
C ARG A 23 -11.30 -11.49 -7.26
N CYS A 24 -10.10 -10.95 -7.06
CA CYS A 24 -9.95 -9.56 -6.63
C CYS A 24 -10.50 -8.59 -7.68
N GLU A 25 -10.98 -7.44 -7.21
CA GLU A 25 -11.42 -6.33 -8.05
C GLU A 25 -10.60 -5.09 -7.73
N LEU A 26 -10.46 -4.19 -8.71
CA LEU A 26 -9.86 -2.89 -8.44
C LEU A 26 -10.75 -2.12 -7.47
N MET A 27 -10.10 -1.43 -6.54
CA MET A 27 -10.77 -0.39 -5.79
C MET A 27 -11.27 0.69 -6.76
N PRO A 28 -12.43 1.32 -6.49
CA PRO A 28 -12.85 2.51 -7.22
C PRO A 28 -11.71 3.52 -7.35
N ASN A 29 -11.62 4.15 -8.52
CA ASN A 29 -10.65 5.21 -8.84
C ASN A 29 -9.16 4.81 -8.75
N ALA A 30 -8.81 3.53 -8.53
CA ALA A 30 -7.42 3.11 -8.38
C ALA A 30 -6.57 3.38 -9.63
N ALA A 31 -7.07 2.99 -10.81
CA ALA A 31 -6.35 3.17 -12.07
C ALA A 31 -6.18 4.64 -12.45
N GLU A 32 -7.24 5.44 -12.29
CA GLU A 32 -7.22 6.89 -12.55
C GLU A 32 -6.26 7.61 -11.61
N THR A 33 -6.36 7.33 -10.31
CA THR A 33 -5.48 7.91 -9.27
C THR A 33 -4.02 7.62 -9.59
N LEU A 34 -3.65 6.35 -9.81
CA LEU A 34 -2.27 5.97 -10.13
C LEU A 34 -1.80 6.60 -11.46
N GLY A 35 -2.70 6.82 -12.42
CA GLY A 35 -2.44 7.58 -13.63
C GLY A 35 -2.06 9.04 -13.35
N ILE A 36 -2.82 9.72 -12.48
CA ILE A 36 -2.54 11.11 -12.07
C ILE A 36 -1.18 11.20 -11.36
N LEU A 37 -0.93 10.32 -10.38
CA LEU A 37 0.33 10.29 -9.64
C LEU A 37 1.52 10.09 -10.57
N ARG A 38 1.40 9.16 -11.51
CA ARG A 38 2.42 8.93 -12.54
C ARG A 38 2.60 10.14 -13.45
N GLY A 39 1.51 10.78 -13.89
CA GLY A 39 1.55 11.99 -14.72
C GLY A 39 2.25 13.16 -14.02
N ALA A 40 2.16 13.23 -12.70
CA ALA A 40 2.90 14.18 -11.86
C ALA A 40 4.37 13.77 -11.61
N GLY A 41 4.84 12.67 -12.18
CA GLY A 41 6.22 12.19 -12.05
C GLY A 41 6.53 11.43 -10.77
N LEU A 42 5.51 11.06 -9.97
CA LEU A 42 5.73 10.31 -8.73
C LEU A 42 6.10 8.84 -9.04
N LYS A 43 7.12 8.36 -8.32
CA LYS A 43 7.49 6.94 -8.29
C LYS A 43 6.56 6.19 -7.36
N MET A 44 6.20 4.96 -7.76
CA MET A 44 5.24 4.16 -7.01
C MET A 44 5.72 2.75 -6.78
N ALA A 45 5.63 2.28 -5.54
CA ALA A 45 5.95 0.92 -5.14
C ALA A 45 4.71 0.21 -4.57
N LEU A 46 4.53 -1.06 -4.94
CA LEU A 46 3.54 -1.95 -4.34
C LEU A 46 4.23 -2.90 -3.36
N LEU A 47 3.84 -2.85 -2.09
CA LEU A 47 4.36 -3.74 -1.04
C LEU A 47 3.22 -4.62 -0.51
N THR A 48 3.21 -5.89 -0.91
CA THR A 48 2.17 -6.85 -0.52
C THR A 48 2.72 -7.99 0.30
N ARG A 49 1.90 -8.46 1.24
CA ARG A 49 2.15 -9.71 1.95
C ARG A 49 1.78 -10.93 1.12
N ASN A 50 1.28 -10.83 -0.12
CA ASN A 50 0.93 -12.01 -0.92
C ASN A 50 2.17 -12.73 -1.47
N ALA A 51 2.02 -14.02 -1.75
CA ALA A 51 3.00 -14.79 -2.49
C ALA A 51 3.28 -14.21 -3.90
N PRO A 52 4.49 -14.40 -4.46
CA PRO A 52 4.85 -13.90 -5.78
C PRO A 52 3.84 -14.28 -6.88
N GLU A 53 3.31 -15.51 -6.86
CA GLU A 53 2.37 -16.04 -7.84
C GLU A 53 1.01 -15.33 -7.77
N ALA A 54 0.47 -15.15 -6.57
CA ALA A 54 -0.79 -14.45 -6.36
C ALA A 54 -0.67 -12.97 -6.78
N LYS A 55 0.45 -12.32 -6.44
CA LYS A 55 0.75 -10.96 -6.90
C LYS A 55 0.81 -10.89 -8.43
N ALA A 56 1.51 -11.83 -9.08
CA ALA A 56 1.63 -11.87 -10.53
C ALA A 56 0.28 -12.04 -11.23
N ILE A 57 -0.60 -12.90 -10.69
CA ILE A 57 -1.98 -13.07 -11.19
C ILE A 57 -2.76 -11.76 -11.09
N ALA A 58 -2.74 -11.10 -9.93
CA ALA A 58 -3.46 -9.83 -9.75
C ALA A 58 -2.94 -8.73 -10.69
N MET A 59 -1.62 -8.61 -10.86
CA MET A 59 -1.01 -7.65 -11.79
C MET A 59 -1.28 -7.98 -13.26
N ALA A 60 -1.39 -9.25 -13.64
CA ALA A 60 -1.75 -9.65 -14.99
C ALA A 60 -3.24 -9.39 -15.30
N LYS A 61 -4.11 -9.52 -14.30
CA LYS A 61 -5.53 -9.17 -14.41
C LYS A 61 -5.73 -7.67 -14.60
N TYR A 62 -4.87 -6.87 -13.96
CA TYR A 62 -4.86 -5.43 -14.07
C TYR A 62 -3.49 -4.96 -14.59
N PRO A 63 -3.26 -5.03 -15.93
CA PRO A 63 -2.37 -4.07 -16.59
C PRO A 63 -2.99 -2.67 -16.37
N CYS A 64 -2.69 -1.55 -17.00
CA CYS A 64 -3.16 -0.23 -16.51
C CYS A 64 -2.59 0.17 -15.12
N LEU A 65 -2.62 -0.69 -14.09
CA LEU A 65 -1.82 -0.49 -12.89
C LEU A 65 -0.34 -0.66 -13.24
N ARG A 66 0.45 0.35 -12.88
CA ARG A 66 1.88 0.40 -13.16
C ARG A 66 2.57 0.85 -11.89
N PHE A 67 3.61 0.13 -11.50
CA PHE A 67 4.48 0.45 -10.38
C PHE A 67 5.92 0.36 -10.86
N ASP A 68 6.78 1.21 -10.31
CA ASP A 68 8.23 1.15 -10.53
C ASP A 68 8.83 -0.06 -9.78
N LEU A 69 8.21 -0.45 -8.66
CA LEU A 69 8.55 -1.64 -7.87
C LEU A 69 7.29 -2.38 -7.40
N ALA A 70 7.34 -3.71 -7.36
CA ALA A 70 6.27 -4.53 -6.81
C ALA A 70 6.82 -5.76 -6.06
N TRP A 71 6.78 -5.72 -4.73
CA TRP A 71 7.35 -6.74 -3.85
C TRP A 71 6.29 -7.58 -3.13
N SER A 72 6.60 -8.87 -3.07
CA SER A 72 5.83 -9.92 -2.39
C SER A 72 6.49 -10.29 -1.06
N ARG A 73 5.85 -11.19 -0.29
CA ARG A 73 6.28 -11.56 1.07
C ARG A 73 7.71 -12.11 1.21
N GLU A 74 8.31 -12.58 0.13
CA GLU A 74 9.63 -13.24 0.15
C GLU A 74 10.79 -12.24 0.17
N MET A 75 10.49 -10.95 0.05
CA MET A 75 11.49 -9.89 -0.09
C MET A 75 12.00 -9.34 1.25
N GLY A 76 11.85 -10.06 2.36
CA GLY A 76 12.38 -9.68 3.68
C GLY A 76 11.31 -9.63 4.76
N PRO A 77 11.59 -8.95 5.89
CA PRO A 77 10.62 -8.78 6.97
C PRO A 77 9.33 -8.14 6.46
N LEU A 78 8.20 -8.61 6.99
CA LEU A 78 6.88 -8.09 6.63
C LEU A 78 6.50 -6.95 7.56
N LYS A 79 5.64 -6.07 7.05
CA LYS A 79 4.89 -5.10 7.87
C LYS A 79 4.35 -5.79 9.13
N PRO A 80 4.56 -5.23 10.33
CA PRO A 80 4.87 -3.81 10.60
C PRO A 80 6.34 -3.40 10.56
N GLU A 81 7.26 -4.30 10.23
CA GLU A 81 8.68 -3.93 10.08
C GLU A 81 8.88 -2.89 8.95
N PRO A 82 9.78 -1.91 9.14
CA PRO A 82 9.98 -0.81 8.18
C PRO A 82 10.76 -1.24 6.92
N ASP A 83 11.39 -2.41 6.93
CA ASP A 83 12.30 -2.90 5.89
C ASP A 83 11.74 -2.78 4.48
N GLY A 84 10.47 -3.15 4.29
CA GLY A 84 9.82 -3.07 2.97
C GLY A 84 9.77 -1.63 2.44
N VAL A 85 9.46 -0.67 3.31
CA VAL A 85 9.39 0.76 2.95
C VAL A 85 10.79 1.31 2.70
N LEU A 86 11.72 1.06 3.62
CA LEU A 86 13.11 1.55 3.53
C LEU A 86 13.81 1.02 2.28
N ARG A 87 13.66 -0.26 1.98
CA ARG A 87 14.23 -0.85 0.78
C ARG A 87 13.61 -0.28 -0.49
N ALA A 88 12.28 -0.03 -0.51
CA ALA A 88 11.63 0.55 -1.68
C ALA A 88 12.12 1.98 -1.92
N CYS A 89 12.26 2.77 -0.85
CA CYS A 89 12.85 4.11 -0.88
C CYS A 89 14.28 4.07 -1.44
N ALA A 90 15.13 3.17 -0.92
CA ALA A 90 16.50 3.01 -1.40
C ALA A 90 16.57 2.60 -2.88
N ALA A 91 15.72 1.67 -3.32
CA ALA A 91 15.69 1.19 -4.71
C ALA A 91 15.14 2.23 -5.70
N LEU A 92 14.35 3.19 -5.23
CA LEU A 92 13.85 4.32 -6.03
C LEU A 92 14.67 5.59 -5.85
N GLU A 93 15.70 5.56 -5.00
CA GLU A 93 16.55 6.71 -4.66
C GLU A 93 15.74 7.89 -4.06
N ILE A 94 14.77 7.58 -3.18
CA ILE A 94 13.89 8.55 -2.53
C ILE A 94 14.14 8.56 -1.02
N ASP A 95 14.11 9.74 -0.41
CA ASP A 95 14.15 9.89 1.04
C ASP A 95 12.83 9.38 1.66
N PRO A 96 12.85 8.47 2.66
CA PRO A 96 11.66 8.06 3.38
C PRO A 96 10.81 9.24 3.88
N ALA A 97 11.41 10.34 4.33
CA ALA A 97 10.70 11.53 4.80
C ALA A 97 9.89 12.26 3.70
N LEU A 98 10.20 11.99 2.42
CA LEU A 98 9.47 12.50 1.25
C LEU A 98 8.56 11.42 0.63
N THR A 99 8.33 10.31 1.34
CA THR A 99 7.53 9.18 0.87
C THR A 99 6.19 9.14 1.58
N VAL A 100 5.13 8.81 0.82
CA VAL A 100 3.79 8.56 1.36
C VAL A 100 3.48 7.07 1.25
N CYS A 101 3.13 6.47 2.38
CA CYS A 101 2.71 5.08 2.49
C CYS A 101 1.20 5.02 2.76
N VAL A 102 0.46 4.50 1.77
CA VAL A 102 -1.00 4.33 1.84
C VAL A 102 -1.32 2.88 2.17
N GLY A 103 -2.17 2.64 3.16
CA GLY A 103 -2.58 1.30 3.54
C GLY A 103 -3.93 1.25 4.26
N ASP A 104 -4.50 0.05 4.29
CA ASP A 104 -5.83 -0.25 4.85
C ASP A 104 -5.74 -1.19 6.07
N TYR A 105 -4.53 -1.42 6.59
CA TYR A 105 -4.33 -2.10 7.86
C TYR A 105 -3.31 -1.40 8.76
N ARG A 106 -3.43 -1.59 10.09
CA ARG A 106 -2.53 -0.96 11.09
C ARG A 106 -1.03 -1.18 10.81
N TYR A 107 -0.66 -2.34 10.26
CA TYR A 107 0.73 -2.68 9.97
C TYR A 107 1.32 -1.81 8.86
N ASP A 108 0.50 -1.26 7.96
CA ASP A 108 0.96 -0.32 6.95
C ASP A 108 1.38 1.01 7.60
N LEU A 109 0.59 1.47 8.58
CA LEU A 109 0.83 2.71 9.31
C LEU A 109 2.06 2.59 10.23
N GLU A 110 2.18 1.47 10.93
CA GLU A 110 3.34 1.17 11.79
C GLU A 110 4.64 1.10 10.96
N ALA A 111 4.62 0.42 9.82
CA ALA A 111 5.79 0.32 8.95
C ALA A 111 6.18 1.67 8.34
N ALA A 112 5.20 2.49 7.93
CA ALA A 112 5.43 3.84 7.43
C ALA A 112 6.11 4.72 8.48
N ARG A 113 5.53 4.78 9.68
CA ARG A 113 6.06 5.57 10.80
C ARG A 113 7.46 5.11 11.19
N ALA A 114 7.69 3.80 11.32
CA ALA A 114 8.99 3.26 11.68
C ALA A 114 10.07 3.54 10.61
N ALA A 115 9.67 3.66 9.34
CA ALA A 115 10.57 4.05 8.25
C ALA A 115 10.81 5.57 8.16
N GLY A 116 10.10 6.39 8.94
CA GLY A 116 10.13 7.84 8.83
C GLY A 116 9.32 8.41 7.65
N ALA A 117 8.44 7.60 7.06
CA ALA A 117 7.55 8.01 5.98
C ALA A 117 6.21 8.56 6.50
N ILE A 118 5.54 9.34 5.65
CA ILE A 118 4.20 9.86 5.92
C ILE A 118 3.19 8.73 5.75
N SER A 119 2.39 8.48 6.78
CA SER A 119 1.39 7.42 6.81
C SER A 119 0.00 7.94 6.41
N VAL A 120 -0.67 7.22 5.51
CA VAL A 120 -2.03 7.54 5.05
C VAL A 120 -2.93 6.33 5.25
N TRP A 121 -3.93 6.50 6.11
CA TRP A 121 -4.98 5.52 6.34
C TRP A 121 -6.03 5.58 5.23
N LEU A 122 -6.21 4.47 4.50
CA LEU A 122 -7.31 4.27 3.58
C LEU A 122 -8.46 3.57 4.31
N GLY A 123 -9.28 4.39 4.97
CA GLY A 123 -10.35 3.93 5.83
C GLY A 123 -11.50 3.29 5.06
N ARG A 124 -11.98 2.14 5.56
CA ARG A 124 -13.13 1.44 5.02
C ARG A 124 -14.20 1.20 6.09
N PRO A 125 -15.49 1.40 5.80
CA PRO A 125 -16.56 1.23 6.79
C PRO A 125 -16.67 -0.20 7.36
N ASP A 126 -16.23 -1.21 6.60
CA ASP A 126 -16.30 -2.63 6.96
C ASP A 126 -15.09 -3.12 7.78
N ARG A 127 -14.17 -2.23 8.17
CA ARG A 127 -12.92 -2.58 8.86
C ARG A 127 -12.74 -1.78 10.15
N PRO A 128 -11.96 -2.31 11.12
CA PRO A 128 -11.55 -1.51 12.28
C PRO A 128 -10.90 -0.21 11.82
N ASP A 129 -11.22 0.87 12.52
CA ASP A 129 -10.66 2.19 12.22
C ASP A 129 -9.30 2.35 12.92
N PHE A 130 -8.27 2.66 12.13
CA PHE A 130 -6.92 2.97 12.60
C PHE A 130 -6.50 4.40 12.26
N SER A 131 -7.47 5.28 11.96
CA SER A 131 -7.23 6.68 11.59
C SER A 131 -6.31 7.42 12.57
N GLU A 132 -6.48 7.22 13.88
CA GLU A 132 -5.65 7.81 14.95
C GLU A 132 -4.15 7.43 14.88
N MET A 133 -3.80 6.36 14.15
CA MET A 133 -2.41 5.93 13.97
C MET A 133 -1.73 6.55 12.74
N ALA A 134 -2.47 7.26 11.89
CA ALA A 134 -1.99 7.78 10.62
C ALA A 134 -1.79 9.30 10.64
N ASP A 135 -0.84 9.82 9.86
CA ASP A 135 -0.67 11.27 9.68
C ASP A 135 -1.87 11.89 8.95
N PHE A 136 -2.46 11.13 8.02
CA PHE A 136 -3.62 11.53 7.24
C PHE A 136 -4.59 10.36 7.03
N THR A 137 -5.87 10.68 6.81
CA THR A 137 -6.91 9.70 6.48
C THR A 137 -7.62 10.08 5.18
N ILE A 138 -7.87 9.08 4.34
CA ILE A 138 -8.70 9.14 3.13
C ILE A 138 -9.71 7.99 3.14
N ARG A 139 -10.82 8.11 2.42
CA ARG A 139 -11.82 7.03 2.25
C ARG A 139 -11.86 6.49 0.83
N ASP A 140 -11.40 7.30 -0.12
CA ASP A 140 -11.27 6.95 -1.52
C ASP A 140 -9.86 7.30 -2.04
N LEU A 141 -9.32 6.47 -2.94
CA LEU A 141 -8.01 6.74 -3.56
C LEU A 141 -8.01 8.06 -4.34
N ALA A 142 -9.16 8.50 -4.87
CA ALA A 142 -9.30 9.78 -5.57
C ALA A 142 -9.00 11.00 -4.68
N GLU A 143 -8.97 10.84 -3.35
CA GLU A 143 -8.58 11.92 -2.43
C GLU A 143 -7.05 12.11 -2.38
N LEU A 144 -6.27 11.10 -2.78
CA LEU A 144 -4.82 11.11 -2.67
C LEU A 144 -4.13 12.19 -3.53
N PRO A 145 -4.50 12.43 -4.81
CA PRO A 145 -3.90 13.52 -5.58
C PRO A 145 -4.14 14.89 -4.93
N ARG A 146 -5.34 15.09 -4.34
CA ARG A 146 -5.66 16.32 -3.61
C ARG A 146 -4.82 16.46 -2.35
N LEU A 147 -4.68 15.38 -1.57
CA LEU A 147 -3.81 15.35 -0.38
C LEU A 147 -2.37 15.76 -0.72
N LEU A 148 -1.88 15.35 -1.89
CA LEU A 148 -0.54 15.67 -2.40
C LEU A 148 -0.45 17.03 -3.10
N GLY A 149 -1.55 17.79 -3.21
CA GLY A 149 -1.59 19.10 -3.86
C GLY A 149 -1.49 19.05 -5.39
N LEU A 150 -1.82 17.92 -6.03
CA LEU A 150 -1.70 17.72 -7.47
C LEU A 150 -2.89 18.23 -8.29
N ASN A 151 -4.00 18.62 -7.64
CA ASN A 151 -5.23 19.08 -8.32
C ASN A 151 -5.35 20.61 -8.45
N GLY A 152 -4.26 21.38 -8.37
CA GLY A 152 -4.28 22.85 -8.51
C GLY A 152 -4.92 23.61 -7.33
N ASP A 153 -5.77 22.95 -6.54
CA ASP A 153 -6.26 23.42 -5.25
C ASP A 153 -5.52 22.71 -4.12
N ARG A 154 -4.78 23.50 -3.33
CA ARG A 154 -4.31 23.06 -2.02
C ARG A 154 -5.57 22.80 -1.17
N PRO A 155 -5.71 21.62 -0.53
CA PRO A 155 -6.88 21.30 0.28
C PRO A 155 -7.15 22.41 1.29
N ALA A 156 -8.43 22.79 1.45
CA ALA A 156 -8.80 23.84 2.38
C ALA A 156 -8.41 23.41 3.80
N PRO A 157 -7.95 24.34 4.66
CA PRO A 157 -7.64 24.01 6.05
C PRO A 157 -8.85 23.34 6.72
N GLY A 158 -8.75 22.02 7.00
CA GLY A 158 -9.80 21.23 7.66
C GLY A 158 -10.39 20.06 6.86
N GLU A 159 -10.15 19.96 5.54
CA GLU A 159 -10.63 18.80 4.75
C GLU A 159 -9.73 17.57 4.88
N ILE A 160 -8.42 17.80 5.03
CA ILE A 160 -7.52 16.73 5.41
C ILE A 160 -7.53 16.65 6.93
N ARG A 161 -8.09 15.55 7.46
CA ARG A 161 -7.97 15.23 8.87
C ARG A 161 -6.53 14.77 9.12
N ARG A 162 -5.73 15.65 9.72
CA ARG A 162 -4.55 15.22 10.47
C ARG A 162 -5.03 14.57 11.75
N SER A 163 -4.76 13.28 11.90
CA SER A 163 -4.98 12.64 13.18
C SER A 163 -3.95 13.23 14.15
N HIS A 164 -4.43 13.85 15.22
CA HIS A 164 -3.55 14.51 16.19
C HIS A 164 -2.95 13.44 17.11
N SER A 165 -1.67 13.61 17.47
CA SER A 165 -0.96 12.76 18.45
C SER A 165 -1.58 12.78 19.84
#